data_AF-D1PCP1-F1
#
_entry.id   AF-D1PCP1-F1
#
_cell.length_a   1.000
_cell.length_b   1.000
_cell.length_c   1.000
_cell.angle_alpha   90.00
_cell.angle_beta   90.00
_cell.angle_gamma   90.00
#
_symmetry.space_group_name_H-M   'P 1'
#
loop_
_entity.id
_entity.type
_entity.pdbx_description
1 polymer ?
#
loop_
_entity_poly.entity_id
_entity_poly.type
_entity_poly.pdbx_seq_one_letter_code
_entity_poly.pdbx_strand_id
1 'polypeptide(L)' 'MKEEEIKAVAEKAMMIVCGYAFSQTEEGFIRVVYLHSPYHALVMTSEGEVTETNMDDIEISIVQKYWKRNKKLMEQAYA' A
#
# COMPACT_ATOMS: atom_id res chain seq x y z
N MET A 1 -13.78 -7.84 4.64
CA MET A 1 -13.15 -8.85 3.79
C MET A 1 -13.19 -10.19 4.52
N LYS A 2 -13.38 -11.29 3.80
CA LYS A 2 -13.21 -12.65 4.33
C LYS A 2 -11.73 -13.01 4.40
N GLU A 3 -11.37 -14.05 5.15
CA GLU A 3 -9.96 -14.45 5.32
C GLU A 3 -9.30 -14.80 3.98
N GLU A 4 -10.04 -15.45 3.07
CA GLU A 4 -9.55 -15.81 1.74
C GLU A 4 -9.24 -14.57 0.89
N GLU A 5 -10.03 -13.51 1.03
CA GLU A 5 -9.81 -12.25 0.33
C GLU A 5 -8.57 -11.52 0.88
N ILE A 6 -8.37 -11.57 2.21
CA ILE A 6 -7.18 -11.00 2.86
C ILE A 6 -5.93 -11.73 2.36
N LYS A 7 -5.96 -13.07 2.30
CA LYS A 7 -4.88 -13.89 1.75
C LYS A 7 -4.59 -13.54 0.29
N ALA A 8 -5.63 -13.43 -0.55
CA ALA A 8 -5.46 -13.07 -1.96
C ALA A 8 -4.86 -11.67 -2.16
N VAL A 9 -5.19 -10.70 -1.30
CA VAL A 9 -4.57 -9.36 -1.33
C VAL A 9 -3.12 -9.42 -0.89
N ALA A 10 -2.81 -10.16 0.17
CA ALA A 10 -1.45 -10.31 0.68
C ALA A 10 -0.53 -11.02 -0.34
N GLU A 11 -1.01 -12.06 -1.02
CA GLU A 11 -0.26 -12.78 -2.06
C GLU A 11 0.07 -11.91 -3.28
N LYS A 12 -0.80 -10.96 -3.62
CA LYS A 12 -0.60 -10.02 -4.73
C LYS A 12 0.22 -8.78 -4.36
N ALA A 13 0.52 -8.60 -3.08
CA ALA A 13 1.23 -7.43 -2.61
C ALA A 13 2.72 -7.51 -3.01
N MET A 14 3.26 -6.42 -3.55
CA MET A 14 4.71 -6.30 -3.78
C MET A 14 5.47 -6.15 -2.45
N MET A 15 4.80 -5.56 -1.45
CA MET A 15 5.33 -5.45 -0.10
C MET A 15 4.21 -5.34 0.92
N ILE A 16 4.48 -5.80 2.14
CA ILE A 16 3.59 -5.65 3.29
C ILE A 16 4.38 -5.00 4.43
N VAL A 17 3.90 -3.86 4.93
CA VAL A 17 4.58 -3.12 6.00
C VAL A 17 3.56 -2.81 7.09
N CYS A 18 3.79 -3.33 8.30
CA CYS A 18 2.92 -3.09 9.47
C CYS A 18 1.43 -3.36 9.21
N GLY A 19 1.11 -4.39 8.41
CA GLY A 19 -0.26 -4.75 8.05
C GLY A 19 -0.84 -4.01 6.84
N TYR A 20 -0.13 -3.05 6.26
CA TYR A 20 -0.49 -2.42 4.98
C TYR A 20 0.12 -3.21 3.83
N ALA A 21 -0.73 -3.77 2.96
CA ALA A 21 -0.35 -4.42 1.73
C ALA A 21 -0.33 -3.41 0.58
N PHE A 22 0.79 -3.34 -0.14
CA PHE A 22 0.99 -2.45 -1.28
C PHE A 22 1.01 -3.28 -2.57
N SER A 23 0.24 -2.88 -3.58
CA SER A 23 0.24 -3.49 -4.91
C SER A 23 0.21 -2.40 -6.00
N GLN A 24 0.66 -2.73 -7.20
CA GLN A 24 0.57 -1.82 -8.35
C GLN A 24 -0.60 -2.21 -9.23
N THR A 25 -1.34 -1.23 -9.75
CA THR A 25 -2.34 -1.45 -10.80
C THR A 25 -1.67 -1.50 -12.17
N GLU A 26 -2.37 -1.99 -13.18
CA GLU A 26 -1.88 -1.99 -14.57
C GLU A 26 -1.58 -0.57 -15.09
N GLU A 27 -2.28 0.43 -14.56
CA GLU A 27 -2.09 1.85 -14.87
C GLU A 27 -0.93 2.51 -14.08
N GLY A 28 -0.24 1.75 -13.24
CA GLY A 28 0.94 2.21 -12.49
C GLY A 28 0.65 2.86 -11.13
N PHE A 29 -0.62 2.97 -10.73
CA PHE A 29 -0.99 3.47 -9.39
C PHE A 29 -0.64 2.47 -8.29
N ILE A 30 -0.33 2.99 -7.10
CA ILE A 30 -0.09 2.20 -5.91
C ILE A 30 -1.37 2.11 -5.10
N ARG A 31 -1.87 0.89 -4.93
CA ARG A 31 -2.99 0.58 -4.06
C ARG A 31 -2.47 0.05 -2.73
N VAL A 32 -2.98 0.61 -1.65
CA VAL A 32 -2.64 0.23 -0.28
C VAL A 32 -3.91 -0.22 0.44
N VAL A 33 -3.86 -1.39 1.09
CA VAL A 33 -4.96 -1.91 1.89
C VAL A 33 -4.44 -2.38 3.25
N TYR A 34 -5.08 -1.93 4.32
CA TYR A 34 -4.85 -2.46 5.65
C TYR A 34 -5.55 -3.81 5.80
N LEU A 35 -4.77 -4.85 6.11
CA LEU A 35 -5.27 -6.24 6.13
C LEU A 35 -6.14 -6.54 7.36
N HIS A 36 -6.19 -5.65 8.35
CA HIS A 36 -6.99 -5.80 9.56
C HIS A 36 -8.22 -4.88 9.57
N SER A 37 -9.22 -5.23 10.38
CA SER A 37 -10.43 -4.43 10.55
C SER A 37 -10.22 -3.29 11.57
N PRO A 38 -10.76 -2.09 11.35
CA PRO A 38 -11.50 -1.64 10.16
C PRO A 38 -10.59 -1.56 8.92
N TYR A 39 -11.11 -2.00 7.77
CA TYR A 39 -10.34 -2.04 6.53
C TYR A 39 -10.16 -0.62 5.98
N HIS A 40 -8.93 -0.14 6.00
CA HIS A 40 -8.55 1.15 5.44
C HIS A 40 -7.83 0.96 4.10
N ALA A 41 -8.06 1.88 3.17
CA ALA A 41 -7.50 1.82 1.84
C ALA A 41 -7.11 3.21 1.31
N LEU A 42 -6.09 3.20 0.47
CA LEU A 42 -5.55 4.38 -0.18
C LEU A 42 -5.07 4.02 -1.58
N VAL A 43 -5.30 4.91 -2.53
CA VAL A 43 -4.71 4.88 -3.87
C VAL A 43 -3.85 6.13 -4.02
N MET A 44 -2.64 5.94 -4.56
CA MET A 44 -1.70 7.04 -4.79
C MET A 44 -0.88 6.83 -6.06
N THR A 45 -0.27 7.89 -6.55
CA THR A 45 0.71 7.84 -7.64
C THR A 45 1.98 7.10 -7.20
N SER A 46 2.84 6.76 -8.15
CA SER A 46 4.14 6.12 -7.87
C SER A 46 5.05 7.02 -6.99
N GLU A 47 4.82 8.32 -7.02
CA GLU A 47 5.50 9.38 -6.30
C GLU A 47 4.94 9.56 -4.88
N GLY A 48 3.79 8.94 -4.61
CA GLY A 48 3.12 8.92 -3.30
C GLY A 48 2.09 10.04 -3.12
N GLU A 49 1.58 10.65 -4.19
CA GLU A 49 0.48 11.62 -4.13
C GLU A 49 -0.85 10.89 -4.07
N VAL A 50 -1.65 11.16 -3.03
CA VAL A 50 -2.92 10.45 -2.78
C VAL A 50 -3.98 10.92 -3.76
N THR A 51 -4.65 9.97 -4.41
CA THR A 51 -5.79 10.23 -5.30
C THR A 51 -7.12 9.99 -4.58
N GLU A 52 -7.24 8.86 -3.89
CA GLU A 52 -8.46 8.45 -3.19
C GLU A 52 -8.12 7.72 -1.90
N THR A 53 -8.89 7.95 -0.84
CA THR A 53 -8.67 7.28 0.45
C THR A 53 -9.88 7.39 1.39
N ASN A 54 -10.01 6.43 2.30
CA ASN A 54 -10.88 6.52 3.47
C ASN A 54 -10.11 6.64 4.81
N MET A 55 -8.78 6.84 4.73
CA MET A 55 -7.87 7.00 5.86
C MET A 55 -7.91 8.43 6.39
N ASP A 56 -7.52 8.62 7.65
CA ASP A 56 -7.28 9.94 8.22
C ASP A 56 -5.88 10.48 7.86
N ASP A 57 -5.64 11.78 8.10
CA ASP A 57 -4.39 12.46 7.75
C ASP A 57 -3.15 11.85 8.43
N ILE A 58 -3.30 11.29 9.63
CA ILE A 58 -2.20 10.66 10.38
C ILE A 58 -1.83 9.35 9.70
N GLU A 59 -2.83 8.53 9.39
CA GLU A 59 -2.66 7.26 8.70
C GLU A 59 -2.08 7.44 7.30
N ILE A 60 -2.57 8.42 6.53
CA ILE A 60 -2.02 8.79 5.22
C ILE A 60 -0.53 9.13 5.35
N SER A 61 -0.16 9.96 6.34
CA SER A 61 1.24 10.34 6.56
C SER A 61 2.14 9.13 6.85
N ILE A 62 1.64 8.15 7.61
CA ILE A 62 2.36 6.91 7.94
C ILE A 62 2.55 6.05 6.67
N VAL A 63 1.47 5.82 5.92
CA VAL A 63 1.51 5.01 4.69
C VAL A 63 2.44 5.62 3.64
N GLN A 64 2.39 6.93 3.42
CA GLN A 64 3.30 7.63 2.51
C GLN A 64 4.77 7.52 2.94
N LYS A 65 5.07 7.57 4.25
CA LYS A 65 6.42 7.36 4.77
C LYS A 65 6.90 5.94 4.51
N TYR A 66 6.04 4.93 4.71
CA TYR A 66 6.37 3.54 4.38
C TYR A 66 6.66 3.38 2.89
N TRP A 67 5.84 3.94 2.01
CA TRP A 67 6.09 3.89 0.57
C TRP A 67 7.43 4.52 0.18
N LYS A 68 7.66 5.78 0.55
CA LYS A 68 8.88 6.51 0.17
C LYS A 68 10.15 5.85 0.69
N ARG A 69 10.12 5.27 1.88
CA ARG A 69 11.28 4.57 2.46
C ARG A 69 11.56 3.26 1.73
N ASN A 70 10.53 2.45 1.48
CA ASN A 70 10.71 1.12 0.91
C ASN A 70 10.87 1.14 -0.62
N LYS A 71 10.26 2.09 -1.34
CA LYS A 71 10.48 2.29 -2.78
C LYS A 71 11.98 2.40 -3.11
N LYS A 72 12.70 3.24 -2.35
CA LYS A 72 14.16 3.41 -2.50
C LYS A 72 14.94 2.11 -2.28
N LEU A 73 14.53 1.29 -1.32
CA LEU A 73 15.17 0.01 -1.04
C LEU A 73 14.92 -1.00 -2.16
N MET A 74 13.70 -1.03 -2.70
CA MET A 74 13.36 -1.88 -3.83
C MET A 74 14.16 -1.48 -5.07
N GLU A 75 14.23 -0.18 -5.39
CA GLU A 75 15.03 0.32 -6.52
C GLU A 75 16.53 -0.04 -6.38
N GLN A 76 17.07 0.00 -5.16
CA GLN A 76 18.47 -0.39 -4.89
C GLN A 76 18.71 -1.89 -5.00
N ALA A 77 17.74 -2.73 -4.66
CA ALA A 77 17.89 -4.19 -4.70
C ALA A 77 17.96 -4.76 -6.14
N TYR A 78 17.48 -4.00 -7.12
CA TYR A 78 17.47 -4.37 -8.55
C TYR A 78 18.49 -3.58 -9.40
N ALA A 79 19.37 -2.78 -8.77
CA ALA A 79 20.44 -2.02 -9.42
C ALA A 79 21.77 -2.78 -9.42
#